data_AF-A0A6G7VL84-F1
#
_entry.id   AF-A0A6G7VL84-F1
#
_cell.length_a   1.000
_cell.length_b   1.000
_cell.length_c   1.000
_cell.angle_alpha   90.00
_cell.angle_beta   90.00
_cell.angle_gamma   90.00
#
_symmetry.space_group_name_H-M   'P 1'
#
loop_
_entity.id
_entity.type
_entity.pdbx_description
1 polymer ?
#
loop_
_entity_poly.entity_id
_entity_poly.type
_entity_poly.pdbx_seq_one_letter_code
_entity_poly.pdbx_strand_id
1 'polypeptide(L)'
;MKPIDAARVRACLAAIISSREIGAARLGQKISGLQRDIDDLEREAPPSDVMMRAEADRSRAARLRHMKTTLRALEEERHHLSLELVGLRRKDQLIADADRKTRKRMDQQRARKLIDE
;
A
#
# COMPACT_ATOMS: atom_id res chain seq x y z
N MET A 1 26.38 13.82 -5.68
CA MET A 1 25.12 13.85 -6.46
C MET A 1 24.79 15.31 -6.75
N LYS A 2 24.50 15.69 -8.00
CA LYS A 2 24.14 17.09 -8.28
C LYS A 2 22.72 17.34 -7.73
N PRO A 3 22.38 18.55 -7.27
CA PRO A 3 21.03 18.86 -6.75
C PRO A 3 19.90 18.55 -7.74
N ILE A 4 20.20 18.69 -9.04
CA ILE A 4 19.30 18.36 -10.15
C ILE A 4 18.98 16.85 -10.19
N ASP A 5 19.96 16.00 -9.86
CA ASP A 5 19.77 14.55 -9.81
C ASP A 5 18.88 14.17 -8.61
N ALA A 6 19.05 14.83 -7.46
CA ALA A 6 18.25 14.60 -6.27
C ALA A 6 16.77 14.90 -6.52
N ALA A 7 16.47 16.06 -7.11
CA ALA A 7 15.10 16.46 -7.43
C ALA A 7 14.44 15.47 -8.41
N ARG A 8 15.18 15.03 -9.43
CA ARG A 8 14.67 14.07 -10.41
C ARG A 8 14.39 12.69 -9.81
N VAL A 9 15.29 12.19 -8.96
CA VAL A 9 15.10 10.90 -8.27
C VAL A 9 13.91 10.97 -7.32
N ARG A 10 13.76 12.07 -6.58
CA ARG A 10 12.60 12.26 -5.68
C ARG A 10 11.28 12.36 -6.44
N ALA A 11 11.24 13.04 -7.58
CA ALA A 11 10.05 13.09 -8.43
C ALA A 11 9.67 11.68 -8.94
N CYS A 12 10.65 10.88 -9.36
CA CYS A 12 10.42 9.49 -9.75
C CYS A 12 9.89 8.65 -8.57
N LEU A 13 10.50 8.76 -7.39
CA LEU A 13 10.03 8.08 -6.17
C LEU A 13 8.61 8.50 -5.78
N ALA A 14 8.28 9.78 -5.88
CA ALA A 14 6.94 10.29 -5.59
C ALA A 14 5.90 9.68 -6.55
N ALA A 15 6.22 9.56 -7.85
CA ALA A 15 5.34 8.90 -8.81
C ALA A 15 5.13 7.42 -8.49
N ILE A 16 6.19 6.70 -8.09
CA ILE A 16 6.09 5.30 -7.67
C ILE A 16 5.22 5.18 -6.40
N ILE A 17 5.48 6.00 -5.38
CA ILE A 17 4.69 6.02 -4.13
C ILE A 17 3.21 6.25 -4.43
N SER A 18 2.89 7.25 -5.26
CA SER A 18 1.50 7.55 -5.63
C SER A 18 0.83 6.37 -6.36
N SER A 19 1.53 5.74 -7.31
CA SER A 19 1.02 4.55 -8.00
C SER A 19 0.73 3.39 -7.03
N ARG A 20 1.64 3.16 -6.07
CA ARG A 20 1.47 2.16 -5.02
C ARG A 20 0.32 2.50 -4.05
N GLU A 21 0.12 3.76 -3.70
CA GLU A 21 -1.01 4.21 -2.86
C GLU A 21 -2.36 3.98 -3.55
N ILE A 22 -2.45 4.24 -4.85
CA ILE A 22 -3.64 3.91 -5.65
C ILE A 22 -3.90 2.41 -5.64
N GLY A 23 -2.84 1.59 -5.81
CA GLY A 23 -2.93 0.13 -5.68
C GLY A 23 -3.47 -0.31 -4.32
N ALA A 24 -2.96 0.29 -3.23
CA ALA A 24 -3.40 -0.01 -1.87
C ALA A 24 -4.86 0.36 -1.63
N ALA A 25 -5.32 1.49 -2.17
CA ALA A 25 -6.72 1.92 -2.10
C ALA A 25 -7.64 0.92 -2.84
N ARG A 26 -7.24 0.48 -4.04
CA ARG A 26 -7.98 -0.53 -4.81
C ARG A 26 -8.06 -1.87 -4.08
N LEU A 27 -6.98 -2.32 -3.46
CA LEU A 27 -7.00 -3.53 -2.62
C LEU A 27 -7.92 -3.36 -1.41
N GLY A 28 -7.88 -2.20 -0.75
CA GLY A 28 -8.79 -1.89 0.36
C GLY A 28 -10.27 -1.95 -0.03
N GLN A 29 -10.62 -1.46 -1.23
CA GLN A 29 -11.97 -1.56 -1.78
C GLN A 29 -12.38 -3.02 -2.04
N LYS A 30 -11.50 -3.84 -2.62
CA LYS A 30 -11.75 -5.27 -2.85
C LYS A 30 -11.97 -6.03 -1.54
N ILE A 31 -11.11 -5.81 -0.55
CA ILE A 31 -11.24 -6.38 0.80
C ILE A 31 -12.60 -6.03 1.40
N SER A 32 -12.96 -4.74 1.37
CA SER A 32 -14.23 -4.26 1.93
C SER A 32 -15.45 -4.78 1.17
N GLY A 33 -15.33 -5.03 -0.14
CA GLY A 33 -16.37 -5.70 -0.93
C GLY A 33 -16.53 -7.15 -0.49
N LEU A 34 -15.43 -7.91 -0.47
CA LEU A 34 -15.45 -9.32 -0.12
C LEU A 34 -15.90 -9.57 1.32
N GLN A 35 -15.56 -8.69 2.27
CA GLN A 35 -16.07 -8.75 3.64
C GLN A 35 -17.59 -8.59 3.69
N ARG A 36 -18.16 -7.66 2.92
CA ARG A 36 -19.62 -7.51 2.81
C ARG A 36 -20.27 -8.74 2.20
N ASP A 37 -19.68 -9.29 1.13
CA ASP A 37 -20.19 -10.51 0.50
C ASP A 37 -20.17 -11.71 1.48
N ILE A 38 -19.14 -11.80 2.33
CA ILE A 38 -19.06 -12.81 3.40
C ILE A 38 -20.18 -12.60 4.41
N ASP A 39 -20.35 -11.38 4.92
CA ASP A 39 -21.38 -11.05 5.89
C ASP A 39 -22.80 -11.36 5.36
N ASP A 40 -23.05 -11.02 4.10
CA ASP A 40 -24.34 -11.27 3.44
C ASP A 40 -24.59 -12.77 3.28
N LEU A 41 -23.57 -13.53 2.91
CA LEU A 41 -23.65 -14.99 2.79
C LEU A 41 -23.85 -15.67 4.16
N GLU A 42 -23.28 -15.13 5.23
CA GLU A 42 -23.48 -15.63 6.61
C GLU A 42 -24.90 -15.32 7.13
N ARG A 43 -25.54 -14.24 6.65
CA ARG A 43 -26.91 -13.84 7.03
C ARG A 43 -28.01 -14.50 6.20
N GLU A 44 -27.68 -15.11 5.06
CA GLU A 44 -28.65 -15.72 4.16
C GLU A 44 -29.48 -16.80 4.89
N ALA A 45 -30.81 -16.70 4.83
CA ALA A 45 -31.67 -17.66 5.51
C ALA A 45 -31.53 -19.07 4.89
N PRO A 46 -31.54 -20.14 5.68
CA PRO A 46 -31.53 -21.49 5.14
C PRO A 46 -32.90 -21.81 4.49
N PRO A 47 -32.94 -22.68 3.47
CA PRO A 47 -34.19 -23.14 2.90
C PRO A 47 -35.05 -23.89 3.94
N SER A 48 -36.37 -23.85 3.73
CA SER A 48 -37.37 -24.48 4.61
C SER A 48 -37.33 -26.00 4.55
N ASP A 49 -37.03 -26.57 3.39
CA ASP A 49 -36.87 -28.01 3.18
C ASP A 49 -35.57 -28.53 3.84
N VAL A 50 -35.70 -29.59 4.64
CA VAL A 50 -34.61 -30.18 5.45
C VAL A 50 -33.50 -30.79 4.58
N MET A 51 -33.86 -31.46 3.48
CA MET A 51 -32.89 -32.05 2.57
C MET A 51 -32.16 -30.97 1.78
N MET A 52 -32.88 -29.94 1.32
CA MET A 52 -32.28 -28.78 0.66
C MET A 52 -31.39 -27.97 1.61
N ARG A 53 -31.72 -27.93 2.92
CA ARG A 53 -30.93 -27.23 3.94
C ARG A 53 -29.54 -27.83 4.08
N ALA A 54 -29.43 -29.15 4.22
CA ALA A 54 -28.14 -29.81 4.37
C ALA A 54 -27.22 -29.64 3.13
N GLU A 55 -27.79 -29.54 1.93
CA GLU A 55 -27.04 -29.24 0.71
C GLU A 55 -26.64 -27.76 0.62
N ALA A 56 -27.58 -26.85 0.90
CA ALA A 56 -27.33 -25.42 0.94
C ALA A 56 -26.25 -25.04 1.97
N ASP A 57 -26.28 -25.64 3.16
CA ASP A 57 -25.29 -25.41 4.21
C ASP A 57 -23.88 -25.86 3.80
N ARG A 58 -23.76 -27.02 3.14
CA ARG A 58 -22.47 -27.50 2.62
C ARG A 58 -21.93 -26.60 1.52
N SER A 59 -22.78 -26.19 0.58
CA SER A 59 -22.41 -25.26 -0.49
C SER A 59 -22.01 -23.88 0.06
N ARG A 60 -22.77 -23.35 1.02
CA ARG A 60 -22.47 -22.09 1.72
C ARG A 60 -21.14 -22.18 2.47
N ALA A 61 -20.91 -23.24 3.23
CA ALA A 61 -19.65 -23.43 3.95
C ALA A 61 -18.45 -23.50 3.00
N ALA A 62 -18.58 -24.15 1.84
CA ALA A 62 -17.53 -24.18 0.83
C ALA A 62 -17.23 -22.79 0.26
N ARG A 63 -18.27 -22.03 -0.10
CA ARG A 63 -18.14 -20.64 -0.58
C ARG A 63 -17.48 -19.73 0.46
N LEU A 64 -17.93 -19.79 1.71
CA LEU A 64 -17.35 -19.01 2.82
C LEU A 64 -15.87 -19.35 3.04
N ARG A 65 -15.49 -20.63 3.00
CA ARG A 65 -14.07 -21.03 3.11
C ARG A 65 -13.24 -20.43 1.98
N HIS A 66 -13.74 -20.50 0.74
CA HIS A 66 -13.05 -19.91 -0.40
C HIS A 66 -12.90 -18.39 -0.24
N MET A 67 -13.99 -17.68 0.07
CA MET A 67 -13.97 -16.23 0.25
C MET A 67 -13.05 -15.80 1.40
N LYS A 68 -13.06 -16.50 2.54
CA LYS A 68 -12.15 -16.21 3.68
C LYS A 68 -10.69 -16.46 3.32
N THR A 69 -10.40 -17.46 2.50
CA THR A 69 -9.03 -17.72 2.00
C THR A 69 -8.57 -16.60 1.08
N THR A 70 -9.42 -16.17 0.14
CA THR A 70 -9.14 -15.05 -0.76
C THR A 70 -8.99 -13.74 0.01
N LEU A 71 -9.82 -13.50 1.02
CA LEU A 71 -9.74 -12.32 1.89
C LEU A 71 -8.37 -12.24 2.56
N ARG A 72 -7.92 -13.34 3.15
CA ARG A 72 -6.60 -13.41 3.79
C ARG A 72 -5.47 -13.13 2.80
N ALA A 73 -5.52 -13.68 1.59
CA ALA A 73 -4.51 -13.41 0.56
C ALA A 73 -4.47 -11.91 0.17
N LEU A 74 -5.62 -11.26 0.05
CA LEU A 74 -5.71 -9.82 -0.24
C LEU A 74 -5.20 -8.96 0.93
N GLU A 75 -5.46 -9.37 2.17
CA GLU A 75 -4.94 -8.71 3.38
C GLU A 75 -3.41 -8.82 3.48
N GLU A 76 -2.86 -10.00 3.16
CA GLU A 76 -1.41 -10.22 3.09
C GLU A 76 -0.77 -9.37 1.98
N GLU A 77 -1.38 -9.30 0.80
CA GLU A 77 -0.93 -8.44 -0.30
C GLU A 77 -0.94 -6.96 0.10
N ARG A 78 -2.02 -6.50 0.73
CA ARG A 78 -2.14 -5.13 1.26
C ARG A 78 -1.08 -4.85 2.33
N HIS A 79 -0.80 -5.81 3.20
CA HIS A 79 0.24 -5.67 4.23
C HIS A 79 1.63 -5.53 3.59
N HIS A 80 1.96 -6.38 2.61
CA HIS A 80 3.23 -6.30 1.89
C HIS A 80 3.41 -4.94 1.20
N LEU A 81 2.36 -4.47 0.52
CA LEU A 81 2.37 -3.17 -0.14
C LEU A 81 2.53 -2.00 0.86
N SER A 82 1.96 -2.12 2.06
CA SER A 82 2.14 -1.14 3.13
C SER A 82 3.61 -1.06 3.56
N LEU A 83 4.29 -2.20 3.72
CA LEU A 83 5.72 -2.25 4.04
C LEU A 83 6.57 -1.67 2.90
N GLU A 84 6.25 -1.97 1.64
CA GLU A 84 6.93 -1.38 0.47
C GLU A 84 6.81 0.15 0.48
N LEU A 85 5.61 0.68 0.72
CA LEU A 85 5.35 2.13 0.81
C LEU A 85 6.16 2.80 1.93
N VAL A 86 6.23 2.18 3.10
CA VAL A 86 7.07 2.68 4.21
C VAL A 86 8.53 2.71 3.80
N GLY A 87 9.03 1.66 3.13
CA GLY A 87 10.39 1.61 2.60
C GLY A 87 10.68 2.69 1.57
N LEU A 88 9.75 2.95 0.64
CA LEU A 88 9.89 3.99 -0.37
C LEU A 88 9.90 5.40 0.23
N ARG A 89 9.00 5.68 1.19
CA ARG A 89 8.96 6.96 1.91
C ARG A 89 10.25 7.20 2.70
N ARG A 90 10.80 6.16 3.33
CA ARG A 90 12.09 6.25 4.02
C ARG A 90 13.23 6.59 3.05
N LYS A 91 13.24 6.00 1.84
CA LYS A 91 14.22 6.33 0.80
C LYS A 91 14.10 7.78 0.34
N ASP A 92 12.89 8.29 0.11
CA ASP A 92 12.68 9.69 -0.24
C ASP A 92 13.25 10.64 0.84
N GLN A 93 12.97 10.33 2.11
CA GLN A 93 13.47 11.11 3.24
C GLN A 93 15.01 11.13 3.30
N LEU A 94 15.66 9.97 3.11
CA LEU A 94 17.13 9.90 3.09
C LEU A 94 17.74 10.74 1.97
N ILE A 95 17.12 10.75 0.79
CA ILE A 95 17.57 11.55 -0.35
C ILE A 95 17.38 13.04 -0.05
N ALA A 96 16.23 13.41 0.53
CA ALA A 96 15.97 14.80 0.94
C ALA A 96 16.99 15.30 1.96
N ASP A 97 17.33 14.47 2.95
CA ASP A 97 18.31 14.83 3.99
C ASP A 97 19.73 14.92 3.42
N ALA A 98 20.11 14.03 2.50
CA ALA A 98 21.39 14.10 1.80
C ALA A 98 21.51 15.36 0.93
N ASP A 99 20.43 15.73 0.21
CA ASP A 99 20.40 16.95 -0.60
C ASP A 99 20.49 18.20 0.28
N ARG A 100 19.75 18.27 1.39
CA ARG A 100 19.84 19.37 2.36
C ARG A 100 21.25 19.54 2.93
N LYS A 101 21.92 18.43 3.31
CA LYS A 101 23.31 18.48 3.79
C LYS A 101 24.27 18.96 2.70
N THR A 102 24.07 18.54 1.46
CA THR A 102 24.90 18.93 0.32
C THR A 102 24.75 20.43 0.02
N ARG A 103 23.52 20.96 0.01
CA ARG A 103 23.27 22.40 -0.17
C ARG A 103 23.94 23.24 0.92
N LYS A 104 23.75 22.87 2.20
CA LYS A 104 24.40 23.56 3.34
C LYS A 104 25.93 23.62 3.20
N ARG A 105 26.57 22.53 2.75
CA ARG A 105 28.03 22.51 2.52
C ARG A 105 28.43 23.44 1.38
N MET A 106 27.67 23.48 0.27
CA MET A 106 27.95 24.39 -0.83
C MET A 106 27.77 25.86 -0.43
N ASP A 107 26.72 26.17 0.35
CA ASP A 107 26.48 27.54 0.84
C ASP A 107 27.61 28.01 1.76
N GLN A 108 28.11 27.13 2.64
CA GLN A 108 29.29 27.41 3.47
C GLN A 108 30.56 27.62 2.63
N GLN A 109 30.79 26.82 1.59
CA GLN A 109 31.93 27.00 0.69
C GLN A 109 31.86 28.32 -0.08
N ARG A 110 30.67 28.70 -0.55
CA ARG A 110 30.44 29.99 -1.22
C ARG A 110 30.67 31.16 -0.28
N ALA A 111 30.19 31.08 0.96
CA ALA A 111 30.39 32.11 1.96
C ALA A 111 31.87 32.32 2.33
N ARG A 112 32.68 31.24 2.40
CA ARG A 112 34.13 31.36 2.67
C ARG A 112 34.87 32.07 1.54
N LYS A 113 34.56 31.75 0.27
CA LYS A 113 35.18 32.42 -0.88
C LYS A 113 34.94 33.93 -0.90
N LEU A 114 33.76 34.37 -0.45
CA LEU A 114 33.41 35.80 -0.38
C LEU A 114 34.12 36.56 0.76
N ILE A 115 34.71 35.86 1.74
CA ILE A 115 35.46 36.45 2.85
C ILE A 115 36.95 36.57 2.50
N ASP A 116 37.44 35.67 1.63
CA ASP A 116 38.83 35.66 1.15
C ASP A 116 39.06 36.59 -0.06
N GLU A 117 37.99 37.16 -0.63
CA GLU A 117 37.99 38.23 -1.67
C GLU A 117 37.83 39.62 -1.05
#